data_AF-A0A7X7YXC1-F1
#
_entry.id   AF-A0A7X7YXC1-F1
#
_cell.length_a   1.000
_cell.length_b   1.000
_cell.length_c   1.000
_cell.angle_alpha   90.00
_cell.angle_beta   90.00
_cell.angle_gamma   90.00
#
_symmetry.space_group_name_H-M   'P 1'
#
loop_
_entity.id
_entity.type
_entity.pdbx_description
1 polymer ?
#
loop_
_entity_poly.entity_id
_entity_poly.type
_entity_poly.pdbx_seq_one_letter_code
_entity_poly.pdbx_strand_id
1 'polypeptide(L)'
;MDEERYAITDTKQDILSHDQRRDHIHVLTVDPTLGEDIRERIGADKRFKRCTLICPRANTVREGVEEIERTAQETTSSRVIIFDVRRLTMPKLRRAYNAIVGYNRKDFNKTCFSICIGDGPLTLFKNGQFANPFVPHLSAHRVDFHPAVFFFDPFLHYEPDETLLQSIDEEFIIPHTIPKRLVPYFKSDETTVPTIRHFFRAVDKDDPTRKARRNMLRHVYKKRLAELFPGREDEYKDLLTREGIRWASERMNLYPLYFEDWVYDLLRRARQNADVKPPTAAT
;
A
#
# COMPACT_ATOMS: atom_id res chain seq x y z
N MET A 1 41.93 13.95 -31.14
CA MET A 1 41.26 14.85 -30.17
C MET A 1 40.16 14.01 -29.57
N ASP A 2 40.47 13.27 -28.51
CA ASP A 2 39.50 12.46 -27.79
C ASP A 2 38.96 13.32 -26.65
N GLU A 3 37.68 13.65 -26.70
CA GLU A 3 36.97 14.28 -25.61
C GLU A 3 36.89 13.27 -24.45
N GLU A 4 37.75 13.45 -23.45
CA GLU A 4 37.60 12.81 -22.14
C GLU A 4 36.24 13.21 -21.55
N ARG A 5 35.26 12.31 -21.65
CA ARG A 5 34.05 12.35 -20.84
C ARG A 5 34.46 12.25 -19.37
N TYR A 6 34.54 13.38 -18.70
CA TYR A 6 34.59 13.46 -17.24
C TYR A 6 33.32 12.83 -16.67
N ALA A 7 33.39 11.54 -16.34
CA ALA A 7 32.43 10.91 -15.45
C ALA A 7 32.68 11.49 -14.06
N ILE A 8 31.88 12.49 -13.67
CA ILE A 8 31.84 12.96 -12.29
C ILE A 8 31.36 11.77 -11.44
N THR A 9 32.29 11.03 -10.85
CA THR A 9 31.98 10.10 -9.77
C THR A 9 31.59 10.93 -8.56
N ASP A 10 30.28 11.14 -8.42
CA ASP A 10 29.63 11.84 -7.32
C ASP A 10 29.67 10.99 -6.04
N THR A 11 30.88 10.75 -5.53
CA THR A 11 31.14 9.97 -4.31
C THR A 11 31.44 10.86 -3.11
N LYS A 12 31.56 12.19 -3.28
CA LYS A 12 32.03 13.07 -2.20
C LYS A 12 30.93 13.58 -1.28
N GLN A 13 29.68 13.69 -1.71
CA GLN A 13 28.53 13.88 -0.81
C GLN A 13 27.26 13.36 -1.47
N ASP A 14 26.94 12.07 -1.30
CA ASP A 14 25.61 11.57 -1.65
C ASP A 14 24.57 12.15 -0.69
N ILE A 15 24.15 13.40 -0.93
CA ILE A 15 23.18 14.13 -0.10
C ILE A 15 21.73 13.67 -0.31
N LEU A 16 21.49 12.77 -1.26
CA LEU A 16 20.16 12.32 -1.65
C LEU A 16 19.81 10.92 -1.11
N SER A 17 20.81 10.19 -0.64
CA SER A 17 20.68 8.90 0.04
C SER A 17 20.69 9.11 1.56
N HIS A 18 19.87 8.34 2.26
CA HIS A 18 19.74 8.41 3.72
C HIS A 18 20.23 7.11 4.35
N ASP A 19 21.42 7.16 4.94
CA ASP A 19 22.12 6.02 5.54
C ASP A 19 21.59 5.68 6.95
N GLN A 20 21.07 6.66 7.68
CA GLN A 20 20.58 6.50 9.07
C GLN A 20 19.10 6.08 9.17
N ARG A 21 18.61 5.29 8.22
CA ARG A 21 17.22 4.78 8.25
C ARG A 21 17.01 3.80 9.40
N ARG A 22 15.91 4.00 10.13
CA ARG A 22 15.50 3.23 11.31
C ARG A 22 14.38 2.26 10.97
N ASP A 23 14.08 1.37 11.91
CA ASP A 23 12.91 0.47 11.84
C ASP A 23 11.58 1.20 12.04
N HIS A 24 11.40 2.29 11.31
CA HIS A 24 10.16 3.04 11.27
C HIS A 24 9.33 2.59 10.06
N ILE A 25 8.03 2.47 10.31
CA ILE A 25 7.00 2.25 9.30
C ILE A 25 6.15 3.51 9.30
N HIS A 26 6.19 4.27 8.20
CA HIS A 26 5.40 5.49 8.06
C HIS A 26 4.14 5.18 7.26
N VAL A 27 2.96 5.45 7.83
CA VAL A 27 1.68 5.28 7.17
C VAL A 27 1.17 6.64 6.72
N LEU A 28 0.87 6.78 5.43
CA LEU A 28 0.41 8.01 4.84
C LEU A 28 -1.01 7.79 4.32
N THR A 29 -2.01 8.20 5.11
CA THR A 29 -3.42 8.12 4.74
C THR A 29 -4.23 9.19 5.48
N VAL A 30 -5.25 9.72 4.82
CA VAL A 30 -6.24 10.63 5.44
C VAL A 30 -7.52 9.88 5.84
N ASP A 31 -7.54 8.56 5.67
CA ASP A 31 -8.64 7.71 6.07
C ASP A 31 -8.37 7.10 7.44
N PRO A 32 -9.12 7.51 8.48
CA PRO A 32 -8.94 6.94 9.81
C PRO A 32 -9.22 5.43 9.83
N THR A 33 -10.10 4.92 8.96
CA THR A 33 -10.41 3.48 8.91
C THR A 33 -9.21 2.66 8.43
N LEU A 34 -8.52 3.13 7.39
CA LEU A 34 -7.32 2.47 6.87
C LEU A 34 -6.14 2.62 7.85
N GLY A 35 -5.95 3.82 8.39
CA GLY A 35 -4.91 4.10 9.39
C GLY A 35 -5.05 3.21 10.62
N GLU A 36 -6.27 3.07 11.14
CA GLU A 36 -6.60 2.21 12.27
C GLU A 36 -6.35 0.74 11.99
N ASP A 37 -6.75 0.28 10.80
CA ASP A 37 -6.58 -1.12 10.40
C ASP A 37 -5.10 -1.50 10.31
N ILE A 38 -4.28 -0.65 9.68
CA ILE A 38 -2.83 -0.85 9.62
C ILE A 38 -2.22 -0.78 11.03
N ARG A 39 -2.66 0.18 11.84
CA ARG A 39 -2.16 0.40 13.20
C ARG A 39 -2.36 -0.81 14.08
N GLU A 40 -3.56 -1.35 14.13
CA GLU A 40 -3.85 -2.52 14.93
C GLU A 40 -3.18 -3.79 14.38
N ARG A 41 -3.14 -3.98 13.05
CA ARG A 41 -2.46 -5.13 12.43
C ARG A 41 -0.98 -5.20 12.79
N ILE A 42 -0.26 -4.10 12.57
CA ILE A 42 1.17 -4.02 12.87
C ILE A 42 1.40 -4.07 14.38
N GLY A 43 0.58 -3.37 15.17
CA GLY A 43 0.71 -3.33 16.63
C GLY A 43 0.47 -4.69 17.32
N ALA A 44 -0.41 -5.52 16.76
CA ALA A 44 -0.71 -6.85 17.29
C ALA A 44 0.34 -7.91 16.95
N ASP A 45 1.11 -7.71 15.89
CA ASP A 45 2.07 -8.69 15.41
C ASP A 45 3.42 -8.53 16.12
N LYS A 46 3.76 -9.57 16.90
CA LYS A 46 4.97 -9.64 17.74
C LYS A 46 6.27 -9.39 16.96
N ARG A 47 6.28 -9.63 15.64
CA ARG A 47 7.42 -9.38 14.76
C ARG A 47 7.80 -7.89 14.68
N PHE A 48 6.86 -6.99 14.96
CA PHE A 48 7.07 -5.54 14.92
C PHE A 48 7.33 -4.91 16.30
N LYS A 49 7.55 -5.69 17.37
CA LYS A 49 7.76 -5.18 18.74
C LYS A 49 8.88 -4.13 18.85
N ARG A 50 9.87 -4.16 17.95
CA ARG A 50 11.00 -3.21 17.93
C ARG A 50 10.89 -2.16 16.83
N CYS A 51 9.78 -2.12 16.10
CA CYS A 51 9.54 -1.16 15.04
C CYS A 51 8.72 0.01 15.59
N THR A 52 8.99 1.22 15.11
CA THR A 52 8.16 2.39 15.40
C THR A 52 7.14 2.55 14.29
N LEU A 53 5.86 2.52 14.64
CA LEU A 53 4.79 2.83 13.70
C LEU A 53 4.41 4.31 13.81
N ILE A 54 4.51 5.02 12.70
CA ILE A 54 4.13 6.44 12.59
C ILE A 54 2.85 6.48 11.77
N CYS A 55 1.73 6.70 12.44
CA CYS A 55 0.41 6.86 11.82
C CYS A 55 -0.10 8.29 12.05
N PRO A 56 -0.89 8.84 11.10
CA PRO A 56 -1.57 10.12 11.30
C PRO A 56 -2.53 10.04 12.48
N ARG A 57 -2.65 11.14 13.22
CA ARG A 57 -3.55 11.28 14.39
C ARG A 57 -4.76 12.16 14.09
N ALA A 58 -4.77 12.82 12.94
CA ALA A 58 -5.88 13.65 12.49
C ALA A 58 -7.22 12.90 12.46
N ASN A 59 -8.28 13.59 12.86
CA ASN A 59 -9.65 13.08 12.80
C ASN A 59 -10.40 13.59 11.57
N THR A 60 -9.85 14.59 10.89
CA THR A 60 -10.41 15.16 9.66
C THR A 60 -9.42 15.04 8.51
N VAL A 61 -9.94 15.05 7.28
CA VAL A 61 -9.11 14.95 6.07
C VAL A 61 -8.15 16.13 5.94
N ARG A 62 -8.62 17.35 6.24
CA ARG A 62 -7.78 18.56 6.19
C ARG A 62 -6.61 18.47 7.16
N GLU A 63 -6.88 18.14 8.42
CA GLU A 63 -5.82 17.96 9.43
C GLU A 63 -4.86 16.85 9.02
N GLY A 64 -5.35 15.77 8.41
CA GLY A 64 -4.53 14.67 7.94
C GLY A 64 -3.60 15.06 6.80
N VAL A 65 -4.08 15.88 5.85
CA VAL A 65 -3.24 16.44 4.78
C VAL A 65 -2.14 17.31 5.38
N GLU A 66 -2.49 18.24 6.28
CA GLU A 66 -1.52 19.12 6.94
C GLU A 66 -0.51 18.34 7.79
N GLU A 67 -0.95 17.29 8.49
CA GLU A 67 -0.08 16.42 9.26
C GLU A 67 0.94 15.71 8.37
N ILE A 68 0.47 15.10 7.27
CA ILE A 68 1.33 14.42 6.29
C ILE A 68 2.30 15.41 5.62
N GLU A 69 1.87 16.63 5.33
CA GLU A 69 2.76 17.68 4.80
C GLU A 69 3.87 18.06 5.80
N ARG A 70 3.52 18.22 7.09
CA ARG A 70 4.50 18.55 8.15
C ARG A 70 5.51 17.43 8.39
N THR A 71 5.07 16.17 8.35
CA THR A 71 5.93 15.00 8.61
C THR A 71 6.62 14.46 7.37
N ALA A 72 6.43 15.08 6.20
CA ALA A 72 6.97 14.63 4.93
C ALA A 72 8.49 14.38 4.96
N GLN A 73 9.25 15.29 5.58
CA GLN A 73 10.71 15.14 5.70
C GLN A 73 11.11 14.01 6.66
N GLU A 74 10.32 13.72 7.68
CA GLU A 74 10.63 12.64 8.65
C GLU A 74 10.63 11.25 8.01
N THR A 75 9.98 11.10 6.85
CA THR A 75 9.96 9.85 6.07
C THR A 75 11.35 9.40 5.62
N THR A 76 12.33 10.29 5.52
CA THR A 76 13.74 9.94 5.20
C THR A 76 14.38 9.02 6.23
N SER A 77 13.85 9.01 7.46
CA SER A 77 14.30 8.11 8.52
C SER A 77 13.65 6.73 8.45
N SER A 78 12.65 6.51 7.59
CA SER A 78 11.84 5.29 7.59
C SER A 78 12.37 4.23 6.63
N ARG A 79 12.29 2.97 7.03
CA ARG A 79 12.63 1.82 6.17
C ARG A 79 11.44 1.36 5.32
N VAL A 80 10.22 1.59 5.80
CA VAL A 80 8.99 1.32 5.04
C VAL A 80 8.08 2.54 5.06
N ILE A 81 7.55 2.90 3.89
CA ILE A 81 6.55 3.96 3.72
C ILE A 81 5.33 3.34 3.04
N ILE A 82 4.15 3.52 3.63
CA ILE A 82 2.88 2.98 3.13
C ILE A 82 2.04 4.14 2.62
N PHE A 83 1.84 4.19 1.31
CA PHE A 83 1.03 5.20 0.64
C PHE A 83 -0.38 4.69 0.42
N ASP A 84 -1.36 5.44 0.91
CA ASP A 84 -2.73 5.34 0.44
C ASP A 84 -2.87 6.04 -0.92
N VAL A 85 -2.99 5.25 -1.99
CA VAL A 85 -3.05 5.73 -3.37
C VAL A 85 -4.44 5.57 -4.00
N ARG A 86 -5.48 5.53 -3.17
CA ARG A 86 -6.86 5.44 -3.67
C ARG A 86 -7.23 6.67 -4.48
N ARG A 87 -8.01 6.46 -5.54
CA ARG A 87 -8.48 7.55 -6.43
C ARG A 87 -9.14 8.70 -5.66
N LEU A 88 -9.85 8.35 -4.58
CA LEU A 88 -10.55 9.29 -3.73
C LEU A 88 -9.56 10.20 -2.95
N THR A 89 -8.57 9.65 -2.25
CA THR A 89 -7.66 10.40 -1.35
C THR A 89 -6.47 11.05 -2.07
N MET A 90 -6.05 10.44 -3.18
CA MET A 90 -4.86 10.83 -3.95
C MET A 90 -4.79 12.31 -4.37
N PRO A 91 -5.86 12.94 -4.90
CA PRO A 91 -5.79 14.34 -5.33
C PRO A 91 -5.37 15.30 -4.21
N LYS A 92 -5.82 15.05 -2.97
CA LYS A 92 -5.49 15.86 -1.81
C LYS A 92 -4.07 15.63 -1.30
N LEU A 93 -3.56 14.41 -1.46
CA LEU A 93 -2.24 14.01 -0.97
C LEU A 93 -1.10 14.19 -1.99
N ARG A 94 -1.43 14.51 -3.25
CA ARG A 94 -0.47 14.59 -4.36
C ARG A 94 0.73 15.49 -4.05
N ARG A 95 0.51 16.66 -3.46
CA ARG A 95 1.60 17.60 -3.13
C ARG A 95 2.57 16.99 -2.13
N ALA A 96 2.05 16.50 -0.99
CA ALA A 96 2.86 15.89 0.05
C ALA A 96 3.58 14.64 -0.45
N TYR A 97 2.87 13.79 -1.22
CA TYR A 97 3.43 12.58 -1.80
C TYR A 97 4.57 12.86 -2.75
N ASN A 98 4.46 13.87 -3.62
CA ASN A 98 5.54 14.27 -4.51
C ASN A 98 6.79 14.70 -3.73
N ALA A 99 6.64 15.42 -2.62
CA ALA A 99 7.74 15.80 -1.75
C ALA A 99 8.39 14.57 -1.10
N ILE A 100 7.59 13.69 -0.49
CA ILE A 100 8.04 12.45 0.16
C ILE A 100 8.78 11.54 -0.83
N VAL A 101 8.21 11.33 -2.03
CA VAL A 101 8.86 10.57 -3.10
C VAL A 101 10.18 11.23 -3.48
N GLY A 102 10.20 12.56 -3.66
CA GLY A 102 11.41 13.33 -3.96
C GLY A 102 12.53 13.10 -2.94
N TYR A 103 12.20 13.13 -1.64
CA TYR A 103 13.17 12.90 -0.56
C TYR A 103 13.72 11.47 -0.51
N ASN A 104 12.94 10.47 -0.93
CA ASN A 104 13.27 9.05 -0.75
C ASN A 104 13.64 8.32 -2.04
N ARG A 105 13.51 8.95 -3.21
CA ARG A 105 13.60 8.29 -4.53
C ARG A 105 14.88 7.48 -4.73
N LYS A 106 16.02 7.97 -4.23
CA LYS A 106 17.33 7.33 -4.39
C LYS A 106 17.45 6.01 -3.62
N ASP A 107 16.71 5.90 -2.51
CA ASP A 107 16.73 4.78 -1.56
C ASP A 107 15.63 3.76 -1.79
N PHE A 108 14.61 4.10 -2.58
CA PHE A 108 13.51 3.20 -2.88
C PHE A 108 13.99 1.88 -3.48
N ASN A 109 13.45 0.79 -2.94
CA ASN A 109 13.80 -0.60 -3.21
C ASN A 109 15.25 -1.00 -2.86
N LYS A 110 15.96 -0.16 -2.10
CA LYS A 110 17.30 -0.43 -1.55
C LYS A 110 17.25 -0.46 -0.02
N THR A 111 17.27 0.70 0.61
CA THR A 111 17.26 0.88 2.08
C THR A 111 15.92 1.41 2.59
N CYS A 112 15.06 1.87 1.67
CA CYS A 112 13.66 2.23 1.92
C CYS A 112 12.76 1.47 0.95
N PHE A 113 11.61 0.98 1.41
CA PHE A 113 10.61 0.35 0.57
C PHE A 113 9.29 1.08 0.67
N SER A 114 8.67 1.34 -0.48
CA SER A 114 7.31 1.85 -0.53
C SER A 114 6.31 0.71 -0.73
N ILE A 115 5.17 0.80 -0.07
CA ILE A 115 4.00 -0.04 -0.27
C ILE A 115 2.87 0.89 -0.70
N CYS A 116 2.14 0.53 -1.74
CA CYS A 116 0.93 1.25 -2.13
C CYS A 116 -0.30 0.44 -1.74
N ILE A 117 -1.32 1.07 -1.16
CA ILE A 117 -2.65 0.49 -0.97
C ILE A 117 -3.62 1.32 -1.80
N GLY A 118 -4.33 0.69 -2.72
CA GLY A 118 -5.19 1.38 -3.68
C GLY A 118 -6.45 0.60 -4.00
N ASP A 119 -7.40 1.30 -4.60
CA ASP A 119 -8.71 0.78 -4.97
C ASP A 119 -8.77 0.29 -6.42
N GLY A 120 -7.64 0.20 -7.12
CA GLY A 120 -7.53 -0.40 -8.46
C GLY A 120 -8.03 0.49 -9.62
N PRO A 121 -8.02 -0.06 -10.85
CA PRO A 121 -8.42 0.68 -12.05
C PRO A 121 -9.94 0.88 -12.14
N LEU A 122 -10.38 2.08 -12.51
CA LEU A 122 -11.82 2.42 -12.64
C LEU A 122 -12.61 1.54 -13.61
N THR A 123 -11.94 0.96 -14.59
CA THR A 123 -12.58 0.15 -15.63
C THR A 123 -12.47 -1.35 -15.37
N LEU A 124 -12.10 -1.77 -14.15
CA LEU A 124 -11.79 -3.15 -13.82
C LEU A 124 -12.90 -4.13 -14.25
N PHE A 125 -14.17 -3.76 -14.09
CA PHE A 125 -15.29 -4.65 -14.39
C PHE A 125 -15.97 -4.39 -15.74
N LYS A 126 -15.55 -3.39 -16.51
CA LYS A 126 -16.29 -2.97 -17.72
C LYS A 126 -16.12 -3.89 -18.93
N ASN A 127 -15.05 -4.69 -18.98
CA ASN A 127 -14.69 -5.48 -20.17
C ASN A 127 -14.45 -6.97 -19.88
N GLY A 128 -14.75 -7.46 -18.67
CA GLY A 128 -14.52 -8.86 -18.28
C GLY A 128 -13.03 -9.30 -18.35
N GLN A 129 -12.10 -8.34 -18.40
CA GLN A 129 -10.67 -8.58 -18.45
C GLN A 129 -10.05 -8.22 -17.10
N PHE A 130 -9.36 -9.18 -16.48
CA PHE A 130 -8.71 -8.95 -15.19
C PHE A 130 -7.38 -8.21 -15.36
N ALA A 131 -6.45 -8.76 -16.14
CA ALA A 131 -5.08 -8.24 -16.22
C ALA A 131 -4.96 -6.88 -16.93
N ASN A 132 -5.69 -6.69 -18.03
CA ASN A 132 -5.49 -5.54 -18.93
C ASN A 132 -5.70 -4.17 -18.26
N PRO A 133 -6.70 -3.96 -17.38
CA PRO A 133 -6.84 -2.70 -16.65
C PRO A 133 -5.74 -2.47 -15.60
N PHE A 134 -5.20 -3.54 -15.01
CA PHE A 134 -4.21 -3.42 -13.94
C PHE A 134 -2.81 -3.07 -14.44
N VAL A 135 -2.38 -3.56 -15.60
CA VAL A 135 -1.04 -3.29 -16.16
C VAL A 135 -0.74 -1.77 -16.28
N PRO A 136 -1.56 -0.94 -16.95
CA PRO A 136 -1.30 0.50 -17.02
C PRO A 136 -1.47 1.18 -15.66
N HIS A 137 -2.39 0.71 -14.82
CA HIS A 137 -2.60 1.26 -13.48
C HIS A 137 -1.37 1.08 -12.58
N LEU A 138 -0.79 -0.12 -12.55
CA LEU A 138 0.42 -0.41 -11.79
C LEU A 138 1.65 0.29 -12.37
N SER A 139 1.74 0.39 -13.69
CA SER A 139 2.81 1.15 -14.36
C SER A 139 2.82 2.62 -13.96
N ALA A 140 1.64 3.26 -13.87
CA ALA A 140 1.54 4.64 -13.39
C ALA A 140 2.06 4.78 -11.95
N HIS A 141 1.60 3.91 -11.04
CA HIS A 141 2.10 3.91 -9.66
C HIS A 141 3.58 3.56 -9.54
N ARG A 142 4.14 2.77 -10.48
CA ARG A 142 5.57 2.46 -10.54
C ARG A 142 6.42 3.70 -10.74
N VAL A 143 5.99 4.57 -11.65
CA VAL A 143 6.67 5.84 -11.97
C VAL A 143 6.60 6.80 -10.79
N ASP A 144 5.42 6.89 -10.15
CA ASP A 144 5.16 7.88 -9.11
C ASP A 144 5.70 7.45 -7.74
N PHE A 145 5.55 6.19 -7.34
CA PHE A 145 5.78 5.74 -5.96
C PHE A 145 6.86 4.67 -5.80
N HIS A 146 7.31 4.04 -6.90
CA HIS A 146 8.27 2.95 -6.89
C HIS A 146 7.91 1.78 -5.93
N PRO A 147 6.64 1.36 -5.84
CA PRO A 147 6.20 0.40 -4.84
C PRO A 147 6.93 -0.93 -4.99
N ALA A 148 7.37 -1.47 -3.86
CA ALA A 148 7.85 -2.84 -3.75
C ALA A 148 6.69 -3.84 -3.93
N VAL A 149 5.50 -3.43 -3.54
CA VAL A 149 4.24 -4.16 -3.72
C VAL A 149 3.07 -3.17 -3.70
N PHE A 150 2.10 -3.40 -4.59
CA PHE A 150 0.80 -2.75 -4.58
C PHE A 150 -0.25 -3.68 -3.97
N PHE A 151 -1.04 -3.17 -3.04
CA PHE A 151 -2.17 -3.86 -2.43
C PHE A 151 -3.47 -3.30 -2.99
N PHE A 152 -4.15 -4.10 -3.81
CA PHE A 152 -5.49 -3.81 -4.26
C PHE A 152 -6.48 -4.11 -3.12
N ASP A 153 -7.31 -3.14 -2.76
CA ASP A 153 -8.36 -3.31 -1.75
C ASP A 153 -9.75 -3.42 -2.42
N PRO A 154 -10.31 -4.64 -2.53
CA PRO A 154 -11.59 -4.85 -3.18
C PRO A 154 -12.78 -4.23 -2.42
N PHE A 155 -12.63 -3.95 -1.12
CA PHE A 155 -13.67 -3.32 -0.30
C PHE A 155 -13.76 -1.82 -0.53
N LEU A 156 -12.78 -1.23 -1.21
CA LEU A 156 -12.71 0.21 -1.47
C LEU A 156 -12.78 0.57 -2.95
N HIS A 157 -12.88 -0.42 -3.83
CA HIS A 157 -13.16 -0.18 -5.24
C HIS A 157 -14.65 0.16 -5.40
N TYR A 158 -14.99 1.39 -5.72
CA TYR A 158 -16.35 1.77 -6.12
C TYR A 158 -16.40 1.97 -7.64
N GLU A 159 -17.43 1.44 -8.29
CA GLU A 159 -17.77 1.79 -9.68
C GLU A 159 -18.43 3.18 -9.73
N PRO A 160 -18.44 3.86 -10.90
CA PRO A 160 -19.00 5.20 -11.03
C PRO A 160 -20.45 5.37 -10.54
N ASP A 161 -21.25 4.32 -10.57
CA ASP A 161 -22.65 4.28 -10.13
C ASP A 161 -22.84 3.95 -8.64
N GLU A 162 -21.75 3.58 -7.95
CA GLU A 162 -21.76 3.24 -6.53
C GLU A 162 -21.34 4.41 -5.62
N THR A 163 -20.71 5.44 -6.17
CA THR A 163 -20.27 6.64 -5.41
C THR A 163 -20.56 7.92 -6.16
N LEU A 164 -21.07 8.92 -5.45
CA LEU A 164 -21.15 10.29 -5.96
C LEU A 164 -19.73 10.83 -6.13
N LEU A 165 -19.40 11.30 -7.33
CA LEU A 165 -18.15 12.01 -7.60
C LEU A 165 -18.16 13.32 -6.81
N GLN A 166 -17.45 13.37 -5.68
CA GLN A 166 -17.31 14.59 -4.90
C GLN A 166 -16.38 15.56 -5.62
N SER A 167 -16.78 16.83 -5.68
CA SER A 167 -15.96 17.90 -6.22
C SER A 167 -14.74 18.18 -5.32
N ILE A 168 -13.71 18.83 -5.87
CA ILE A 168 -12.47 19.14 -5.14
C ILE A 168 -12.76 20.05 -3.92
N ASP A 169 -13.85 20.81 -3.93
CA ASP A 169 -14.16 21.85 -2.93
C ASP A 169 -15.20 21.41 -1.87
N GLU A 170 -15.84 20.25 -2.05
CA GLU A 170 -16.75 19.68 -1.06
C GLU A 170 -15.99 19.17 0.18
N GLU A 171 -16.65 19.23 1.34
CA GLU A 171 -16.21 18.55 2.55
C GLU A 171 -16.08 17.05 2.23
N PHE A 172 -14.85 16.63 1.98
CA PHE A 172 -14.54 15.32 1.42
C PHE A 172 -14.92 14.22 2.40
N ILE A 173 -15.90 13.40 2.03
CA ILE A 173 -16.42 12.31 2.87
C ILE A 173 -15.89 11.00 2.31
N ILE A 174 -15.08 10.31 3.12
CA ILE A 174 -14.62 8.97 2.79
C ILE A 174 -15.76 7.99 3.06
N PRO A 175 -16.24 7.22 2.05
CA PRO A 175 -17.32 6.28 2.27
C PRO A 175 -16.93 5.22 3.31
N HIS A 176 -17.78 5.05 4.32
CA HIS A 176 -17.67 3.96 5.27
C HIS A 176 -18.50 2.73 4.86
N THR A 177 -19.39 2.89 3.88
CA THR A 177 -20.21 1.82 3.32
C THR A 177 -19.40 0.96 2.36
N ILE A 178 -19.71 -0.33 2.29
CA ILE A 178 -19.13 -1.20 1.25
C ILE A 178 -19.73 -0.89 -0.13
N PRO A 179 -19.01 -1.18 -1.22
CA PRO A 179 -19.57 -1.20 -2.57
C PRO A 179 -20.87 -2.01 -2.60
N LYS A 180 -21.92 -1.49 -3.25
CA LYS A 180 -23.26 -2.10 -3.28
C LYS A 180 -23.20 -3.55 -3.75
N ARG A 181 -22.35 -3.84 -4.73
CA ARG A 181 -22.13 -5.20 -5.25
C ARG A 181 -21.58 -6.20 -4.21
N LEU A 182 -21.02 -5.71 -3.10
CA LEU A 182 -20.52 -6.56 -2.02
C LEU A 182 -21.55 -6.84 -0.93
N VAL A 183 -22.63 -6.07 -0.84
CA VAL A 183 -23.68 -6.23 0.19
C VAL A 183 -24.22 -7.67 0.27
N PRO A 184 -24.52 -8.38 -0.84
CA PRO A 184 -25.07 -9.74 -0.78
C PRO A 184 -24.16 -10.79 -0.12
N TYR A 185 -22.87 -10.49 0.09
CA TYR A 185 -21.91 -11.40 0.71
C TYR A 185 -21.78 -11.17 2.22
N PHE A 186 -22.46 -10.14 2.75
CA PHE A 186 -22.48 -9.81 4.16
C PHE A 186 -23.91 -9.94 4.69
N LYS A 187 -24.05 -10.36 5.95
CA LYS A 187 -25.34 -10.75 6.54
C LYS A 187 -26.24 -9.57 6.91
N SER A 188 -25.77 -8.33 6.77
CA SER A 188 -26.49 -7.13 7.18
C SER A 188 -26.24 -5.99 6.20
N ASP A 189 -27.31 -5.28 5.85
CA ASP A 189 -27.26 -4.06 5.04
C ASP A 189 -26.52 -2.91 5.75
N GLU A 190 -26.33 -3.01 7.07
CA GLU A 190 -25.56 -2.05 7.88
C GLU A 190 -24.06 -2.36 7.91
N THR A 191 -23.59 -3.37 7.17
CA THR A 191 -22.18 -3.76 7.19
C THR A 191 -21.28 -2.66 6.62
N THR A 192 -20.42 -2.10 7.47
CA THR A 192 -19.47 -1.05 7.10
C THR A 192 -18.06 -1.61 6.86
N VAL A 193 -17.24 -0.87 6.10
CA VAL A 193 -15.82 -1.18 5.89
C VAL A 193 -15.05 -1.33 7.23
N PRO A 194 -15.20 -0.42 8.23
CA PRO A 194 -14.60 -0.61 9.55
C PRO A 194 -14.99 -1.94 10.21
N THR A 195 -16.27 -2.32 10.14
CA THR A 195 -16.78 -3.56 10.74
C THR A 195 -16.14 -4.80 10.10
N ILE A 196 -16.05 -4.82 8.76
CA ILE A 196 -15.40 -5.90 8.01
C ILE A 196 -13.92 -6.00 8.36
N ARG A 197 -13.21 -4.87 8.38
CA ARG A 197 -11.78 -4.82 8.72
C ARG A 197 -11.55 -5.34 10.12
N HIS A 198 -12.28 -4.83 11.11
CA HIS A 198 -12.19 -5.29 12.49
C HIS A 198 -12.45 -6.80 12.61
N PHE A 199 -13.50 -7.31 11.93
CA PHE A 199 -13.81 -8.73 11.91
C PHE A 199 -12.64 -9.56 11.35
N PHE A 200 -12.12 -9.24 10.17
CA PHE A 200 -11.06 -10.05 9.55
C PHE A 200 -9.67 -9.82 10.16
N ARG A 201 -9.41 -8.65 10.74
CA ARG A 201 -8.18 -8.33 11.48
C ARG A 201 -8.02 -9.23 12.69
N ALA A 202 -9.08 -9.38 13.49
CA ALA A 202 -9.15 -10.35 14.59
C ALA A 202 -7.93 -10.31 15.54
N VAL A 203 -7.43 -9.11 15.86
CA VAL A 203 -6.24 -8.89 16.73
C VAL A 203 -6.35 -9.66 18.05
N ASP A 204 -7.50 -9.55 18.72
CA ASP A 204 -7.71 -10.12 20.06
C ASP A 204 -8.13 -11.60 20.05
N LYS A 205 -7.88 -12.31 18.93
CA LYS A 205 -8.29 -13.71 18.76
C LYS A 205 -7.09 -14.64 18.69
N ASP A 206 -7.31 -15.87 19.12
CA ASP A 206 -6.34 -16.96 19.05
C ASP A 206 -5.95 -17.29 17.59
N ASP A 207 -4.78 -17.92 17.40
CA ASP A 207 -4.24 -18.27 16.09
C ASP A 207 -5.22 -19.11 15.23
N PRO A 208 -5.90 -20.14 15.77
CA PRO A 208 -6.94 -20.88 15.05
C PRO A 208 -8.04 -19.98 14.49
N THR A 209 -8.60 -19.08 15.32
CA THR A 209 -9.65 -18.15 14.89
C THR A 209 -9.16 -17.18 13.81
N ARG A 210 -7.95 -16.61 13.97
CA ARG A 210 -7.34 -15.73 12.96
C ARG A 210 -7.15 -16.46 11.63
N LYS A 211 -6.67 -17.71 11.67
CA LYS A 211 -6.51 -18.55 10.46
C LYS A 211 -7.85 -18.86 9.80
N ALA A 212 -8.89 -19.17 10.58
CA ALA A 212 -10.24 -19.42 10.07
C ALA A 212 -10.83 -18.18 9.38
N ARG A 213 -10.73 -17.00 10.01
CA ARG A 213 -11.21 -15.73 9.44
C ARG A 213 -10.44 -15.34 8.18
N ARG A 214 -9.13 -15.55 8.14
CA ARG A 214 -8.33 -15.35 6.92
C ARG A 214 -8.76 -16.30 5.78
N ASN A 215 -9.03 -17.56 6.09
CA ASN A 215 -9.54 -18.52 5.10
C ASN A 215 -10.93 -18.13 4.58
N MET A 216 -11.79 -17.61 5.46
CA MET A 216 -13.08 -17.05 5.08
C MET A 216 -12.92 -15.86 4.13
N LEU A 217 -12.01 -14.92 4.43
CA LEU A 217 -11.72 -13.80 3.54
C LEU A 217 -11.22 -14.26 2.16
N ARG A 218 -10.28 -15.23 2.15
CA ARG A 218 -9.79 -15.84 0.89
C ARG A 218 -10.93 -16.47 0.10
N HIS A 219 -11.88 -17.14 0.77
CA HIS A 219 -13.04 -17.71 0.11
C HIS A 219 -13.94 -16.63 -0.50
N VAL A 220 -14.22 -15.55 0.22
CA VAL A 220 -14.98 -14.39 -0.28
C VAL A 220 -14.32 -13.80 -1.53
N TYR A 221 -13.01 -13.54 -1.49
CA TYR A 221 -12.28 -13.03 -2.65
C TYR A 221 -12.26 -14.01 -3.82
N LYS A 222 -12.04 -15.32 -3.56
CA LYS A 222 -12.07 -16.34 -4.60
C LYS A 222 -13.42 -16.39 -5.31
N LYS A 223 -14.52 -16.47 -4.55
CA LYS A 223 -15.88 -16.52 -5.08
C LYS A 223 -16.15 -15.29 -5.96
N ARG A 224 -15.80 -14.11 -5.45
CA ARG A 224 -15.99 -12.84 -6.15
C ARG A 224 -15.20 -12.75 -7.46
N LEU A 225 -13.92 -13.13 -7.44
CA LEU A 225 -13.10 -13.10 -8.65
C LEU A 225 -13.64 -14.07 -9.71
N ALA A 226 -14.15 -15.24 -9.31
CA ALA A 226 -14.79 -16.19 -10.22
C ALA A 226 -16.10 -15.66 -10.83
N GLU A 227 -16.90 -14.95 -10.06
CA GLU A 227 -18.14 -14.34 -10.56
C GLU A 227 -17.86 -13.16 -11.52
N LEU A 228 -16.81 -12.37 -11.25
CA LEU A 228 -16.44 -11.21 -12.08
C LEU A 228 -15.65 -11.59 -13.34
N PHE A 229 -14.88 -12.68 -13.27
CA PHE A 229 -14.00 -13.14 -14.34
C PHE A 229 -14.16 -14.65 -14.56
N PRO A 230 -15.35 -15.11 -15.00
CA PRO A 230 -15.64 -16.53 -15.16
C PRO A 230 -14.69 -17.18 -16.18
N GLY A 231 -14.11 -18.32 -15.83
CA GLY A 231 -13.19 -19.07 -16.72
C GLY A 231 -11.77 -18.50 -16.81
N ARG A 232 -11.43 -17.53 -15.96
CA ARG A 232 -10.11 -16.87 -15.92
C ARG A 232 -9.39 -17.07 -14.60
N GLU A 233 -9.70 -18.14 -13.88
CA GLU A 233 -9.16 -18.48 -12.56
C GLU A 233 -7.62 -18.45 -12.55
N ASP A 234 -7.00 -18.89 -13.65
CA ASP A 234 -5.55 -18.89 -13.80
C ASP A 234 -4.93 -17.49 -13.86
N GLU A 235 -5.67 -16.45 -14.29
CA GLU A 235 -5.19 -15.07 -14.33
C GLU A 235 -5.07 -14.45 -12.94
N TYR A 236 -5.88 -14.90 -11.96
CA TYR A 236 -5.98 -14.26 -10.65
C TYR A 236 -5.73 -15.17 -9.45
N LYS A 237 -5.51 -16.46 -9.64
CA LYS A 237 -5.28 -17.44 -8.54
C LYS A 237 -4.16 -17.02 -7.59
N ASP A 238 -3.11 -16.39 -8.11
CA ASP A 238 -1.92 -16.05 -7.33
C ASP A 238 -2.17 -14.89 -6.35
N LEU A 239 -3.22 -14.07 -6.56
CA LEU A 239 -3.66 -13.04 -5.60
C LEU A 239 -4.10 -13.58 -4.25
N LEU A 240 -4.47 -14.87 -4.19
CA LEU A 240 -4.89 -15.54 -2.96
C LEU A 240 -3.71 -16.20 -2.24
N THR A 241 -2.50 -16.04 -2.78
CA THR A 241 -1.24 -16.53 -2.24
C THR A 241 -0.41 -15.36 -1.69
N ARG A 242 0.68 -15.67 -0.99
CA ARG A 242 1.60 -14.65 -0.47
C ARG A 242 2.34 -13.90 -1.57
N GLU A 243 2.65 -14.60 -2.66
CA GLU A 243 3.44 -14.04 -3.77
C GLU A 243 2.67 -12.96 -4.54
N GLY A 244 1.35 -13.11 -4.61
CA GLY A 244 0.51 -12.23 -5.43
C GLY A 244 0.76 -12.42 -6.92
N ILE A 245 0.25 -11.49 -7.72
CA ILE A 245 0.55 -11.45 -9.15
C ILE A 245 1.79 -10.62 -9.38
N ARG A 246 2.61 -11.06 -10.35
CA ARG A 246 3.73 -10.30 -10.87
C ARG A 246 3.56 -10.07 -12.36
N TRP A 247 3.55 -8.81 -12.77
CA TRP A 247 3.67 -8.41 -14.17
C TRP A 247 4.98 -7.66 -14.31
N ALA A 248 5.93 -8.21 -15.07
CA ALA A 248 7.28 -7.64 -15.22
C ALA A 248 7.94 -7.25 -13.87
N SER A 249 8.01 -5.96 -13.58
CA SER A 249 8.63 -5.41 -12.37
C SER A 249 7.63 -5.17 -11.23
N GLU A 250 6.35 -5.06 -11.59
CA GLU A 250 5.24 -4.71 -10.72
C GLU A 250 4.71 -5.95 -10.00
N ARG A 251 4.39 -5.78 -8.71
CA ARG A 251 3.80 -6.82 -7.87
C ARG A 251 2.50 -6.34 -7.28
N MET A 252 1.49 -7.21 -7.29
CA MET A 252 0.17 -6.91 -6.77
C MET A 252 -0.32 -8.00 -5.81
N ASN A 253 -0.85 -7.59 -4.67
CA ASN A 253 -1.53 -8.46 -3.71
C ASN A 253 -2.92 -7.90 -3.35
N LEU A 254 -3.73 -8.72 -2.67
CA LEU A 254 -5.02 -8.29 -2.13
C LEU A 254 -4.85 -7.80 -0.70
N TYR A 255 -5.27 -6.58 -0.41
CA TYR A 255 -5.36 -6.12 0.97
C TYR A 255 -6.52 -6.82 1.68
N PRO A 256 -6.40 -7.25 2.95
CA PRO A 256 -5.21 -7.34 3.80
C PRO A 256 -4.47 -8.70 3.75
N LEU A 257 -4.68 -9.55 2.74
CA LEU A 257 -4.04 -10.86 2.70
C LEU A 257 -2.51 -10.74 2.65
N TYR A 258 -1.84 -11.36 3.63
CA TYR A 258 -0.38 -11.39 3.79
C TYR A 258 0.28 -10.01 3.95
N PHE A 259 -0.50 -8.97 4.28
CA PHE A 259 0.00 -7.62 4.41
C PHE A 259 1.14 -7.51 5.45
N GLU A 260 0.95 -8.09 6.63
CA GLU A 260 1.93 -8.09 7.71
C GLU A 260 3.21 -8.85 7.31
N ASP A 261 3.07 -9.92 6.53
CA ASP A 261 4.23 -10.68 6.03
C ASP A 261 5.08 -9.84 5.07
N TRP A 262 4.44 -9.09 4.18
CA TRP A 262 5.13 -8.17 3.27
C TRP A 262 5.84 -7.03 3.99
N VAL A 263 5.15 -6.36 4.93
CA VAL A 263 5.75 -5.27 5.71
C VAL A 263 6.99 -5.79 6.47
N TYR A 264 6.88 -6.98 7.09
CA TYR A 264 7.99 -7.59 7.81
C TYR A 264 9.17 -7.94 6.90
N ASP A 265 8.92 -8.54 5.74
CA ASP A 265 9.98 -8.90 4.80
C ASP A 265 10.70 -7.68 4.23
N LEU A 266 9.96 -6.60 3.93
CA LEU A 266 10.55 -5.37 3.41
C LEU A 266 11.42 -4.68 4.47
N LEU A 267 10.99 -4.65 5.74
CA LEU A 267 11.84 -4.18 6.84
C LEU A 267 13.13 -5.01 6.98
N ARG A 268 13.01 -6.34 6.92
CA ARG A 268 14.17 -7.23 6.99
C ARG A 268 15.14 -7.01 5.82
N ARG A 269 14.61 -6.86 4.61
CA ARG A 269 15.40 -6.54 3.41
C ARG A 269 16.09 -5.19 3.54
N ALA A 270 15.41 -4.16 4.06
CA ALA A 270 15.99 -2.85 4.28
C ALA A 270 17.17 -2.88 5.26
N ARG A 271 17.05 -3.66 6.35
CA ARG A 271 18.16 -3.92 7.28
C ARG A 271 19.34 -4.56 6.58
N GLN A 272 19.09 -5.69 5.91
CA GLN A 272 20.12 -6.45 5.21
C GLN A 272 20.87 -5.57 4.20
N ASN A 273 20.14 -4.77 3.42
CA ASN A 273 20.74 -3.90 2.42
C ASN A 273 21.55 -2.75 3.02
N ALA A 274 21.19 -2.28 4.23
CA ALA A 274 21.96 -1.27 4.95
C ALA A 274 23.24 -1.85 5.61
N ASP A 275 23.21 -3.14 5.98
CA ASP A 275 24.35 -3.82 6.62
C ASP A 275 25.43 -4.27 5.62
N VAL A 276 25.12 -4.32 4.32
CA VAL A 276 26.10 -4.63 3.26
C VAL A 276 27.02 -3.43 3.05
N LYS A 277 28.22 -3.47 3.64
CA LYS A 277 29.28 -2.51 3.34
C LYS A 277 29.62 -2.56 1.83
N PRO A 278 29.85 -1.41 1.18
CA PRO A 278 30.38 -1.41 -0.19
C PRO A 278 31.72 -2.16 -0.22
N PRO A 279 32.03 -2.88 -1.31
CA PRO A 279 33.33 -3.53 -1.45
C PRO A 279 34.41 -2.46 -1.28
N THR A 280 35.29 -2.66 -0.30
CA THR A 280 36.52 -1.88 -0.17
C THR A 280 37.26 -1.98 -1.49
N ALA A 281 37.37 -0.84 -2.20
CA ALA A 281 38.25 -0.73 -3.34
C ALA A 281 39.64 -1.16 -2.86
N ALA A 282 40.16 -2.24 -3.43
CA ALA A 282 41.53 -2.66 -3.19
C ALA A 282 42.44 -1.52 -3.65
N THR A 283 43.14 -0.92 -2.69
CA THR A 283 44.28 -0.01 -2.91
C THR A 283 45.43 -0.75 -3.55
#